data_AF-X1T7B0-F1
#
_entry.id   AF-X1T7B0-F1
#
_cell.length_a   1.000
_cell.length_b   1.000
_cell.length_c   1.000
_cell.angle_alpha   90.00
_cell.angle_beta   90.00
_cell.angle_gamma   90.00
#
_symmetry.space_group_name_H-M   'P 1'
#
loop_
_entity.id
_entity.type
_entity.pdbx_description
1 polymer ?
#
loop_
_entity_poly.entity_id
_entity_poly.type
_entity_poly.pdbx_seq_one_letter_code
_entity_poly.pdbx_strand_id
1 'polypeptide(L)'
;MPAYLETMAQPLRDKGLDVECVILQGTPSQAIPAYTAENEISLIAIATHGHSGLRQVVLGSTAEYVLKHCGLPVLLVAPTKYPTYTIGNIPSD
;
A
#
# COMPACT_ATOMS: atom_id res chain seq x y z
N MET A 1 -3.82 -18.49 5.17
CA MET A 1 -3.58 -17.03 4.99
C MET A 1 -2.22 -16.55 5.51
N PRO A 2 -1.66 -17.02 6.65
CA PRO A 2 -0.30 -16.64 7.06
C PRO A 2 0.77 -16.99 6.01
N ALA A 3 0.65 -18.17 5.40
CA ALA A 3 1.58 -18.63 4.37
C ALA A 3 1.68 -17.69 3.14
N TYR A 4 0.61 -16.96 2.81
CA TYR A 4 0.64 -16.01 1.69
C TYR A 4 1.50 -14.79 2.02
N LEU A 5 1.32 -14.19 3.21
CA LEU A 5 2.13 -13.06 3.64
C LEU A 5 3.60 -13.44 3.73
N GLU A 6 3.91 -14.61 4.29
CA GLU A 6 5.30 -15.10 4.34
C GLU A 6 5.92 -15.28 2.95
N THR A 7 5.15 -15.81 1.99
CA THR A 7 5.60 -15.94 0.59
C THR A 7 5.93 -14.58 -0.04
N MET A 8 5.17 -13.53 0.30
CA MET A 8 5.41 -12.17 -0.20
C MET A 8 6.53 -11.44 0.54
N ALA A 9 6.72 -11.73 1.83
CA ALA A 9 7.72 -11.08 2.68
C ALA A 9 9.14 -11.64 2.46
N GLN A 10 9.27 -12.95 2.19
CA GLN A 10 10.58 -13.59 2.07
C GLN A 10 11.51 -12.92 1.05
N PRO A 11 11.08 -12.60 -0.19
CA PRO A 11 11.95 -11.92 -1.16
C PRO A 11 12.37 -10.50 -0.75
N LEU A 12 11.62 -9.84 0.13
CA LEU A 12 11.96 -8.52 0.67
C LEU A 12 13.00 -8.67 1.79
N ARG A 13 12.83 -9.66 2.65
CA ARG A 13 13.80 -10.02 3.70
C ARG A 13 15.13 -10.48 3.10
N ASP A 14 15.09 -11.25 2.02
CA ASP A 14 16.29 -11.70 1.29
C ASP A 14 17.09 -10.51 0.70
N LYS A 15 16.44 -9.36 0.49
CA LYS A 15 17.09 -8.10 0.11
C LYS A 15 17.60 -7.28 1.30
N GLY A 16 17.51 -7.81 2.52
CA GLY A 16 17.97 -7.16 3.74
C GLY A 16 16.98 -6.15 4.33
N LEU A 17 15.71 -6.16 3.91
CA LEU A 17 14.68 -5.32 4.52
C LEU A 17 14.14 -5.98 5.78
N ASP A 18 13.91 -5.19 6.83
CA ASP A 18 13.16 -5.65 8.01
C ASP A 18 11.66 -5.66 7.67
N VAL A 19 11.04 -6.83 7.73
CA VAL A 19 9.66 -7.04 7.27
C VAL A 19 8.89 -7.86 8.28
N GLU A 20 7.94 -7.20 8.94
CA GLU A 20 6.96 -7.83 9.82
C GLU A 20 5.64 -8.07 9.08
N CYS A 21 5.06 -9.25 9.27
CA CYS A 21 3.74 -9.60 8.73
C CYS A 21 2.73 -9.65 9.86
N VAL A 22 1.72 -8.78 9.81
CA VAL A 22 0.69 -8.70 10.85
C VAL A 22 -0.69 -8.99 10.26
N ILE A 23 -1.47 -9.82 10.96
CA ILE A 23 -2.87 -10.10 10.65
C ILE A 23 -3.74 -9.46 11.72
N LEU A 24 -4.51 -8.45 11.32
CA LEU A 24 -5.46 -7.77 12.19
C LEU A 24 -6.87 -8.35 12.03
N GLN A 25 -7.61 -8.44 13.14
CA GLN A 25 -9.01 -8.88 13.14
C GLN A 25 -9.95 -7.67 13.06
N GLY A 26 -11.14 -7.86 12.47
CA GLY A 26 -12.18 -6.83 12.40
C GLY A 26 -12.22 -6.08 11.07
N THR A 27 -12.85 -4.89 11.09
CA THR A 27 -13.00 -4.07 9.88
C THR A 27 -11.72 -3.26 9.60
N PRO A 28 -11.27 -3.14 8.34
CA PRO A 28 -10.07 -2.36 8.01
C PRO A 28 -10.13 -0.91 8.49
N SER A 29 -11.32 -0.31 8.48
CA SER A 29 -11.56 1.05 8.97
C SER A 29 -11.25 1.22 10.46
N GLN A 30 -11.38 0.17 11.28
CA GLN A 30 -11.07 0.26 12.71
C GLN A 30 -9.66 -0.25 13.00
N ALA A 31 -9.29 -1.38 12.37
CA ALA A 31 -8.06 -2.07 12.65
C ALA A 31 -6.81 -1.28 12.22
N ILE A 32 -6.85 -0.61 11.05
CA ILE A 32 -5.69 0.12 10.53
C ILE A 32 -5.36 1.33 11.41
N PRO A 33 -6.31 2.26 11.72
CA PRO A 33 -6.01 3.38 12.61
C PRO A 33 -5.53 2.95 13.99
N ALA A 34 -6.16 1.93 14.59
CA ALA A 34 -5.76 1.41 15.89
C ALA A 34 -4.31 0.89 15.86
N TYR A 35 -3.98 0.07 14.86
CA TYR A 35 -2.62 -0.43 14.69
C TYR A 35 -1.60 0.70 14.50
N THR A 36 -1.92 1.71 13.70
CA THR A 36 -1.01 2.85 13.48
C THR A 36 -0.88 3.77 14.70
N ALA A 37 -1.83 3.76 15.62
CA ALA A 37 -1.75 4.54 16.85
C ALA A 37 -0.92 3.83 17.93
N GLU A 38 -0.94 2.50 17.93
CA GLU A 38 -0.19 1.65 18.87
C GLU A 38 1.25 1.39 18.42
N ASN A 39 1.55 1.60 17.14
CA ASN A 39 2.86 1.34 16.55
C ASN A 39 3.41 2.61 15.89
N GLU A 40 4.73 2.78 15.89
CA GLU A 40 5.40 3.97 15.34
C GLU A 40 5.44 3.97 13.80
N ILE A 41 4.28 4.13 13.17
CA ILE A 41 4.13 4.16 11.71
C ILE A 41 4.26 5.60 11.19
N SER A 42 5.14 5.82 10.22
CA SER A 42 5.38 7.13 9.59
C SER A 42 4.73 7.31 8.22
N LEU A 43 4.32 6.20 7.57
CA LEU A 43 3.71 6.18 6.24
C LEU A 43 2.82 4.94 6.10
N ILE A 44 1.66 5.11 5.46
CA ILE A 44 0.80 4.00 5.05
C ILE A 44 0.83 3.87 3.52
N ALA A 45 1.16 2.69 3.00
CA ALA A 45 1.08 2.41 1.56
C ALA A 45 -0.06 1.44 1.27
N ILE A 46 -0.94 1.80 0.31
CA ILE A 46 -2.09 0.97 -0.09
C ILE A 46 -2.07 0.77 -1.60
N ALA A 47 -2.00 -0.49 -2.03
CA ALA A 47 -2.24 -0.86 -3.41
C ALA A 47 -3.75 -0.83 -3.69
N THR A 48 -4.17 -0.03 -4.66
CA THR A 48 -5.58 0.04 -5.07
C THR A 48 -5.89 -1.04 -6.11
N HIS A 49 -7.03 -1.71 -5.98
CA HIS A 49 -7.48 -2.68 -6.99
C HIS A 49 -8.19 -1.91 -8.11
N GLY A 50 -7.51 -1.73 -9.23
CA GLY A 50 -8.13 -1.27 -10.47
C GLY A 50 -8.94 -2.40 -11.08
N HIS A 51 -10.18 -2.59 -10.64
CA HIS A 51 -11.11 -3.47 -11.36
C HIS A 51 -11.25 -2.94 -12.80
N SER A 52 -10.73 -3.71 -13.76
CA SER A 52 -11.06 -3.68 -15.18
C SER A 52 -11.21 -2.29 -15.82
N GLY A 53 -10.11 -1.74 -16.35
CA GLY A 53 -10.16 -0.95 -17.60
C GLY A 53 -11.02 0.31 -17.64
N LEU A 54 -11.35 0.94 -16.52
CA LEU A 54 -12.01 2.25 -16.51
C LEU A 54 -11.03 3.34 -16.06
N ARG A 55 -11.07 4.43 -16.81
CA ARG A 55 -10.12 5.56 -16.92
C ARG A 55 -9.88 6.37 -15.63
N GLN A 56 -10.39 5.93 -14.48
CA GLN A 56 -10.28 6.62 -13.20
C GLN A 56 -9.95 5.62 -12.10
N VAL A 57 -8.91 5.92 -11.31
CA VAL A 57 -8.57 5.18 -10.09
C VAL A 57 -9.73 5.38 -9.12
N VAL A 58 -10.61 4.39 -8.99
CA VAL A 58 -11.63 4.40 -7.94
C VAL A 58 -10.90 4.20 -6.62
N LEU A 59 -10.91 5.23 -5.78
CA LEU A 59 -10.40 5.16 -4.41
C LEU A 59 -11.24 4.12 -3.66
N GLY A 60 -10.62 2.99 -3.29
CA GLY A 60 -11.33 1.94 -2.54
C GLY A 60 -11.79 2.45 -1.17
N SER A 61 -12.89 1.91 -0.65
CA SER A 61 -13.48 2.34 0.64
C SER A 61 -12.49 2.28 1.81
N THR A 62 -11.60 1.28 1.84
CA THR A 62 -10.51 1.21 2.83
C THR A 62 -9.53 2.37 2.70
N ALA A 63 -9.09 2.67 1.48
CA ALA A 63 -8.13 3.75 1.23
C ALA A 63 -8.72 5.13 1.57
N GLU A 64 -9.98 5.36 1.21
CA GLU A 64 -10.70 6.57 1.59
C GLU A 64 -10.81 6.72 3.11
N TYR A 65 -11.13 5.63 3.81
CA TYR A 65 -11.23 5.67 5.26
C TYR A 65 -9.89 5.99 5.91
N VAL A 66 -8.81 5.31 5.51
CA VAL A 66 -7.46 5.54 6.05
C VAL A 66 -7.02 6.99 5.84
N LEU A 67 -7.22 7.54 4.65
CA LEU A 67 -6.92 8.93 4.33
C LEU A 67 -7.63 9.92 5.26
N LYS A 68 -8.90 9.65 5.60
CA LYS A 68 -9.69 10.53 6.45
C LYS A 68 -9.36 10.42 7.95
N HIS A 69 -8.89 9.27 8.42
CA HIS A 69 -8.87 8.97 9.86
C HIS A 69 -7.49 8.67 10.46
N CYS A 70 -6.47 8.32 9.66
CA CYS A 70 -5.16 7.94 10.22
C CYS A 70 -4.23 9.13 10.50
N GLY A 71 -4.43 10.29 9.85
CA GLY A 71 -3.59 11.48 10.06
C GLY A 71 -2.13 11.35 9.60
N LEU A 72 -1.75 10.21 9.01
CA LEU A 72 -0.41 9.92 8.49
C LEU A 72 -0.35 10.17 6.98
N PRO A 73 0.85 10.43 6.42
CA PRO A 73 1.06 10.35 4.98
C PRO A 73 0.56 9.02 4.42
N VAL A 74 -0.20 9.06 3.32
CA VAL A 74 -0.71 7.86 2.63
C VAL A 74 -0.24 7.85 1.19
N LEU A 75 0.49 6.79 0.82
CA LEU A 75 0.89 6.51 -0.56
C LEU A 75 -0.10 5.55 -1.21
N LEU A 76 -0.87 6.04 -2.18
CA LEU A 76 -1.74 5.20 -2.99
C LEU A 76 -1.00 4.73 -4.24
N VAL A 77 -0.87 3.41 -4.37
CA VAL A 77 -0.28 2.80 -5.56
C VAL A 77 -1.42 2.35 -6.47
N ALA A 78 -1.60 3.06 -7.58
CA ALA A 78 -2.51 2.65 -8.63
C ALA A 78 -1.85 1.61 -9.55
N PRO A 79 -2.60 0.62 -10.06
CA PRO A 79 -2.11 -0.28 -11.08
C PRO A 79 -2.06 0.46 -12.42
N THR A 80 -1.13 1.39 -12.57
CA THR A 80 -0.80 1.97 -13.87
C THR A 80 0.41 1.23 -14.40
N LYS A 81 0.40 0.94 -15.69
CA LYS A 81 1.64 0.73 -16.44
C LYS A 81 2.36 2.08 -16.46
N TYR A 82 3.06 2.45 -15.39
CA TYR A 82 4.01 3.55 -15.48
C TYR A 82 5.07 3.13 -16.51
N PRO A 83 5.32 3.92 -17.57
CA PRO A 83 6.45 3.64 -18.43
C PRO A 83 7.70 3.67 -17.56
N THR A 84 8.53 2.64 -17.65
CA THR A 84 9.81 2.60 -16.95
C THR A 84 10.60 3.82 -17.39
N TYR A 85 10.81 4.74 -16.44
CA TYR A 85 11.58 5.94 -16.68
C TYR A 85 13.06 5.61 -16.45
N THR A 86 13.77 5.26 -17.52
CA THR A 86 15.23 5.04 -17.46
C THR A 86 15.91 6.40 -17.49
N ILE A 87 16.88 6.61 -16.59
CA ILE A 87 17.71 7.82 -16.51
C ILE A 87 18.44 7.98 -17.85
N GLY A 88 17.87 8.76 -18.78
CA GLY A 88 18.32 8.83 -20.17
C GLY A 88 17.20 9.06 -21.20
N ASN A 89 15.92 8.90 -20.83
CA ASN A 89 14.79 9.09 -21.75
C ASN A 89 13.77 10.11 -21.20
N ILE A 90 14.22 11.26 -20.67
CA ILE A 90 13.35 12.32 -20.13
C ILE A 90 12.72 12.97 -21.35
N PRO A 91 11.39 12.89 -21.56
CA PRO A 91 10.76 13.70 -22.60
C PRO A 91 11.04 15.18 -22.27
N SER A 92 11.71 15.85 -23.20
CA SER A 92 12.04 17.27 -23.11
C SER A 92 10.82 18.09 -23.54
N ASP A 93 9.85 18.22 -22.65
CA ASP A 93 8.77 19.20 -22.77
C ASP A 93 8.99 20.34 -21.76
#